data_AF-A0A7J2YLE7-F1
#
_entry.id   AF-A0A7J2YLE7-F1
#
_cell.length_a   1.000
_cell.length_b   1.000
_cell.length_c   1.000
_cell.angle_alpha   90.00
_cell.angle_beta   90.00
_cell.angle_gamma   90.00
#
_symmetry.space_group_name_H-M   'P 1'
#
loop_
_entity.id
_entity.type
_entity.pdbx_description
1 polymer ?
#
loop_
_entity_poly.entity_id
_entity_poly.type
_entity_poly.pdbx_seq_one_letter_code
_entity_poly.pdbx_strand_id
1 'polypeptide(L)' 'VIALVTESHVAVHTWPGYQYATVDVYTCGRESQPEKAFEHIVKGLAPKEYTKHFADRSSVIVRTEVVREGV' A
#
# COMPACT_ATOMS: atom_id res chain seq x y z
N VAL A 1 13.71 -4.68 -5.68
CA VAL A 1 14.14 -3.56 -4.79
C VAL A 1 13.06 -3.36 -3.74
N ILE A 2 13.44 -2.99 -2.51
CA ILE A 2 12.50 -2.65 -1.44
C ILE A 2 12.87 -1.30 -0.83
N ALA A 3 11.87 -0.46 -0.58
CA ALA A 3 11.98 0.77 0.19
C ALA A 3 11.13 0.61 1.46
N LEU A 4 11.76 0.85 2.62
CA LEU A 4 11.07 0.85 3.89
C LEU A 4 10.53 2.25 4.17
N VAL A 5 9.27 2.32 4.58
CA VAL A 5 8.61 3.55 5.03
C VAL A 5 7.99 3.29 6.40
N THR A 6 7.46 4.32 7.04
CA THR A 6 6.88 4.20 8.38
C THR A 6 5.87 3.06 8.43
N GLU A 7 6.16 2.06 9.27
CA GLU A 7 5.31 0.89 9.58
C GLU A 7 4.91 0.01 8.37
N SER A 8 5.58 0.15 7.22
CA SER A 8 5.15 -0.48 5.97
C SER A 8 6.27 -0.51 4.91
N HIS A 9 5.95 -0.68 3.62
CA HIS A 9 6.97 -0.80 2.57
C HIS A 9 6.44 -0.59 1.14
N VAL A 10 7.36 -0.28 0.22
CA VAL A 10 7.13 -0.41 -1.23
C VAL A 10 8.14 -1.40 -1.79
N ALA A 11 7.68 -2.40 -2.55
CA ALA A 11 8.54 -3.40 -3.17
C ALA A 11 8.26 -3.54 -4.67
N VAL A 12 9.33 -3.75 -5.44
CA VAL A 12 9.25 -4.00 -6.89
C VAL A 12 10.13 -5.19 -7.24
N HIS A 13 9.53 -6.19 -7.88
CA HIS A 13 10.24 -7.33 -8.46
C HIS A 13 10.08 -7.29 -9.97
N THR A 14 11.19 -7.40 -10.71
CA THR A 14 11.18 -7.30 -12.17
C THR A 14 11.81 -8.54 -12.79
N TRP A 15 11.24 -9.00 -13.89
CA TRP A 15 11.81 -10.02 -14.76
C TRP A 15 11.91 -9.47 -16.19
N PRO A 16 13.04 -8.84 -16.56
CA PRO A 16 13.20 -8.20 -17.86
C PRO A 16 12.97 -9.14 -19.05
N GLY A 17 13.38 -10.40 -18.94
CA GLY A 17 13.19 -11.41 -20.00
C GLY A 17 11.72 -11.73 -20.32
N TYR A 18 10.80 -11.46 -19.38
CA TYR A 18 9.36 -11.63 -19.58
C TYR A 18 8.63 -10.28 -19.72
N GLN A 19 9.37 -9.16 -19.70
CA GLN A 19 8.81 -7.80 -19.64
C GLN A 19 7.74 -7.65 -18.54
N TYR A 20 8.00 -8.27 -17.38
CA TYR A 20 7.05 -8.39 -16.29
C TYR A 20 7.59 -7.79 -15.00
N ALA A 21 6.69 -7.22 -14.20
CA ALA A 21 6.99 -6.77 -12.86
C ALA A 21 5.81 -6.98 -11.91
N THR A 22 6.11 -7.26 -10.65
CA THR A 22 5.16 -7.14 -9.54
C THR A 22 5.52 -5.93 -8.69
N VAL A 23 4.49 -5.25 -8.19
CA VAL A 23 4.62 -4.02 -7.39
C VAL A 23 3.71 -4.13 -6.18
N ASP A 24 4.29 -3.97 -5.00
CA ASP A 24 3.57 -3.86 -3.74
C ASP A 24 3.74 -2.44 -3.20
N VAL A 25 2.62 -1.75 -2.99
CA VAL A 25 2.59 -0.45 -2.30
C VAL A 25 1.79 -0.63 -1.02
N TYR A 26 2.51 -0.74 0.09
CA TYR A 26 1.91 -0.86 1.42
C TYR A 26 2.26 0.38 2.23
N THR A 27 1.23 1.12 2.66
CA THR A 27 1.39 2.31 3.48
C THR A 27 0.49 2.27 4.71
N CYS A 28 0.91 2.96 5.77
CA CYS A 28 0.13 3.18 6.99
C CYS A 28 -0.13 4.69 7.19
N GLY A 29 -1.22 5.03 7.86
CA GLY A 29 -1.56 6.41 8.23
C GLY A 29 -2.53 7.11 7.29
N ARG A 30 -3.32 8.04 7.84
CA ARG A 30 -4.41 8.75 7.13
C ARG A 30 -3.94 9.64 5.99
N GLU A 31 -2.75 10.21 6.11
CA GLU A 31 -2.16 11.10 5.10
C GLU A 31 -1.43 10.32 3.99
N SER A 32 -1.34 8.99 4.11
CA SER A 32 -0.68 8.16 3.12
C SER A 32 -1.50 8.06 1.84
N GLN A 33 -0.80 8.05 0.70
CA GLN A 33 -1.43 8.06 -0.63
C GLN A 33 -0.86 6.90 -1.47
N PRO A 34 -1.20 5.64 -1.16
CA PRO A 34 -0.64 4.46 -1.83
C PRO A 34 -0.95 4.47 -3.33
N GLU A 35 -2.12 4.97 -3.72
CA GLU A 35 -2.50 5.06 -5.14
C GLU A 35 -1.54 5.94 -5.95
N LYS A 36 -1.15 7.12 -5.42
CA LYS A 36 -0.22 8.02 -6.12
C LYS A 36 1.17 7.40 -6.28
N ALA A 37 1.62 6.63 -5.29
CA ALA A 37 2.88 5.91 -5.39
C ALA A 37 2.80 4.81 -6.47
N PHE A 38 1.69 4.05 -6.51
CA PHE A 38 1.45 3.06 -7.56
C PHE A 38 1.43 3.70 -8.96
N GLU A 39 0.67 4.79 -9.15
CA GLU A 39 0.60 5.54 -10.41
C GLU A 39 1.99 6.04 -10.88
N HIS A 40 2.81 6.53 -9.94
CA HIS A 40 4.17 6.96 -10.25
C HIS A 40 5.03 5.79 -10.77
N ILE A 41 4.92 4.62 -10.16
CA ILE A 41 5.65 3.42 -10.57
C ILE A 41 5.16 2.94 -11.94
N VAL A 42 3.84 2.89 -12.17
CA VAL A 42 3.26 2.52 -13.48
C VAL A 42 3.73 3.47 -14.57
N LYS A 43 3.75 4.78 -14.32
CA LYS A 43 4.29 5.75 -15.28
C LYS A 43 5.76 5.50 -15.60
N GLY A 44 6.57 5.14 -14.60
CA GLY A 44 7.99 4.84 -14.79
C GLY A 44 8.26 3.53 -15.53
N LEU A 45 7.46 2.50 -15.27
CA LEU A 45 7.59 1.19 -15.92
C LEU A 45 6.92 1.12 -17.29
N ALA A 46 5.94 1.99 -17.55
CA ALA A 46 5.15 2.06 -18.78
C ALA A 46 4.67 0.69 -19.29
N PRO A 47 3.98 -0.12 -18.46
CA PRO A 47 3.51 -1.44 -18.88
C PRO A 47 2.42 -1.29 -19.95
N LYS A 48 2.34 -2.27 -20.86
CA LYS A 48 1.24 -2.32 -21.85
C LYS A 48 -0.12 -2.55 -21.19
N GLU A 49 -0.14 -3.32 -20.12
CA GLU A 49 -1.32 -3.65 -19.34
C GLU A 49 -0.91 -3.89 -17.88
N TYR A 50 -1.83 -3.68 -16.94
CA TYR A 50 -1.64 -4.05 -15.54
C TYR A 50 -2.98 -4.41 -14.90
N THR A 51 -2.90 -5.27 -13.89
CA THR A 51 -4.02 -5.53 -12.97
C THR A 51 -3.62 -5.01 -11.60
N LYS A 52 -4.55 -4.35 -10.90
CA LYS A 52 -4.32 -3.80 -9.56
C LYS A 52 -5.37 -4.36 -8.61
N HIS A 53 -4.93 -4.74 -7.42
CA HIS A 53 -5.81 -5.10 -6.31
C HIS A 53 -5.56 -4.14 -5.14
N PHE A 54 -6.59 -3.89 -4.35
CA PHE A 54 -6.53 -3.05 -3.16
C PHE A 54 -7.08 -3.83 -1.96
N ALA A 55 -6.41 -3.68 -0.81
CA ALA A 55 -6.86 -4.26 0.45
C ALA A 55 -6.65 -3.26 1.58
N ASP A 56 -7.71 -2.98 2.34
CA ASP A 56 -7.59 -2.27 3.61
C ASP A 56 -7.07 -3.26 4.67
N ARG A 57 -5.98 -2.89 5.33
CA ARG A 57 -5.30 -3.70 6.35
C ARG A 57 -5.50 -3.15 7.76
N SER A 58 -6.35 -2.14 7.93
CA SER A 58 -6.69 -1.56 9.22
C SER A 58 -7.26 -2.63 10.16
N SER A 59 -6.65 -2.79 11.34
CA SER A 59 -7.24 -3.59 12.41
C SER A 59 -8.46 -2.84 12.96
N VAL A 60 -9.62 -3.48 13.03
CA VAL A 60 -10.80 -2.91 13.70
C VAL A 60 -10.49 -2.79 15.19
N ILE A 61 -10.06 -1.61 15.65
CA ILE A 61 -10.08 -1.32 17.08
C ILE A 61 -11.53 -0.97 17.41
N VAL A 62 -12.32 -1.97 17.80
CA VAL A 62 -13.56 -1.72 18.54
C VAL A 62 -13.14 -1.11 19.87
N ARG A 63 -13.10 0.21 19.95
CA ARG A 63 -13.07 0.88 21.26
C ARG A 63 -14.46 0.67 21.85
N THR A 64 -14.61 -0.34 22.69
CA THR A 64 -15.75 -0.38 23.61
C THR A 64 -15.64 0.90 24.44
N GLU A 65 -16.51 1.87 24.19
CA GLU A 65 -16.70 2.99 25.09
C GLU A 65 -17.18 2.39 26.41
N VAL A 66 -16.25 2.22 27.36
CA VAL A 66 -16.62 2.06 28.76
C VAL A 66 -17.17 3.42 29.16
N VAL A 67 -18.50 3.56 29.10
CA VAL A 67 -19.23 4.63 29.80
C VAL A 67 -18.85 4.49 31.27
N ARG A 68 -17.89 5.29 31.73
CA ARG A 68 -17.66 5.48 33.17
C ARG A 68 -18.70 6.47 33.67
N GLU A 69 -19.45 6.02 34.66
CA GLU A 69 -20.47 6.75 35.39
C GLU A 69 -19.98 8.13 35.84
N GLY A 70 -20.82 9.14 35.63
CA GLY A 70 -20.72 10.42 36.31
C GLY A 70 -21.40 10.33 37.68
N VAL A 71 -20.57 10.50 38.71
CA VAL A 71 -20.94 10.95 40.07
C VAL A 71 -21.60 12.33 39.99
#